data_AF-A0AAU6ZSJ3-F1
#
_entry.id   AF-A0AAU6ZSJ3-F1
#
_cell.length_a   1.000
_cell.length_b   1.000
_cell.length_c   1.000
_cell.angle_alpha   90.00
_cell.angle_beta   90.00
_cell.angle_gamma   90.00
#
_symmetry.space_group_name_H-M   'P 1'
#
loop_
_entity.id
_entity.type
_entity.pdbx_description
1 polymer ?
#
loop_
_entity_poly.entity_id
_entity_poly.type
_entity_poly.pdbx_seq_one_letter_code
_entity_poly.pdbx_strand_id
1 'polypeptide(L)'
;MTSGNTSVDSQQEATGVTTERLAGLRRWNFGLTVLHGAQAIAVLVLATSFSIPVTSTFPTGPPGSAAPAASKLFDVAVGPAIAVFLFLAALDHLLTATVGRSIYEADLKRGINRFRWIEYSFSATVMLVLIGFYFGLTNISTVIAVIGANVAMILFGWLQERMNPPGRTETTMMPFWFGTLAGIAPWVAITVNLVGSKTVPGFVIGIYASLLILFFTFGLNQWLQYRGIGKWKDYAYGEKVYLVLSLIAKSLLAWQIFGGSLAG
;
A
#
# COMPACT_ATOMS: atom_id res chain seq x y z
N MET A 1 -0.23 24.32 52.53
CA MET A 1 0.08 23.20 51.61
C MET A 1 -0.82 23.34 50.39
N THR A 2 -0.30 23.90 49.31
CA THR A 2 -1.03 24.08 48.05
C THR A 2 -1.00 22.77 47.29
N SER A 3 -2.14 22.08 47.23
CA SER A 3 -2.34 20.91 46.38
C SER A 3 -2.29 21.34 44.92
N GLY A 4 -1.14 21.14 44.28
CA GLY A 4 -0.96 21.30 42.84
C GLY A 4 -1.86 20.31 42.12
N ASN A 5 -2.91 20.83 41.50
CA ASN A 5 -3.73 20.11 40.55
C ASN A 5 -2.85 19.81 39.33
N THR A 6 -2.30 18.60 39.25
CA THR A 6 -1.66 18.11 38.02
C THR A 6 -2.74 18.01 36.96
N SER A 7 -2.90 19.05 36.16
CA SER A 7 -3.61 18.98 34.89
C SER A 7 -2.90 17.92 34.06
N VAL A 8 -3.44 16.71 34.06
CA VAL A 8 -3.17 15.74 33.00
C VAL A 8 -3.61 16.46 31.74
N ASP A 9 -2.63 16.92 30.96
CA ASP A 9 -2.84 17.51 29.65
C ASP A 9 -3.63 16.48 28.85
N SER A 10 -4.95 16.66 28.78
CA SER A 10 -5.85 15.71 28.15
C SER A 10 -5.63 15.86 26.65
N GLN A 11 -4.61 15.19 26.12
CA GLN A 11 -4.40 15.09 24.68
C GLN A 11 -5.72 14.70 24.06
N GLN A 12 -6.26 15.58 23.23
CA GLN A 12 -7.56 15.37 22.62
C GLN A 12 -7.50 14.06 21.83
N GLU A 13 -8.46 13.15 22.04
CA GLU A 13 -8.49 11.90 21.28
C GLU A 13 -8.98 12.15 19.84
N ALA A 14 -8.55 11.30 18.91
CA ALA A 14 -9.04 11.31 17.55
C ALA A 14 -10.55 11.07 17.47
N THR A 15 -11.21 11.76 16.55
CA THR A 15 -12.66 11.74 16.40
C THR A 15 -13.17 10.35 16.04
N GLY A 16 -14.26 9.92 16.69
CA GLY A 16 -14.94 8.66 16.37
C GLY A 16 -14.24 7.39 16.84
N VAL A 17 -13.22 7.48 17.69
CA VAL A 17 -12.52 6.32 18.27
C VAL A 17 -13.15 5.91 19.61
N THR A 18 -14.42 5.48 19.58
CA THR A 18 -15.14 5.00 20.78
C THR A 18 -14.87 3.53 21.06
N THR A 19 -15.10 3.07 22.29
CA THR A 19 -14.94 1.66 22.70
C THR A 19 -15.74 0.70 21.82
N GLU A 20 -16.97 1.05 21.44
CA GLU A 20 -17.85 0.24 20.59
C GLU A 20 -17.28 0.12 19.19
N ARG A 21 -16.74 1.21 18.65
CA ARG A 21 -16.12 1.22 17.32
C ARG A 21 -14.81 0.48 17.30
N LEU A 22 -13.99 0.58 18.34
CA LEU A 22 -12.77 -0.23 18.51
C LEU A 22 -13.10 -1.73 18.55
N ALA A 23 -14.13 -2.13 19.30
CA ALA A 23 -14.63 -3.51 19.29
C ALA A 23 -15.12 -3.94 17.89
N GLY A 24 -15.77 -3.02 17.15
CA GLY A 24 -16.14 -3.22 15.75
C GLY A 24 -14.91 -3.43 14.85
N LEU A 25 -13.90 -2.58 14.95
CA LEU A 25 -12.65 -2.68 14.17
C LEU A 25 -11.92 -4.00 14.44
N ARG A 26 -11.95 -4.52 15.67
CA ARG A 26 -11.41 -5.86 15.96
C ARG A 26 -12.11 -6.94 15.14
N ARG A 27 -13.44 -6.93 15.06
CA ARG A 27 -14.21 -7.90 14.25
C ARG A 27 -13.87 -7.77 12.77
N TRP A 28 -13.72 -6.54 12.28
CA TRP A 28 -13.27 -6.27 10.91
C TRP A 28 -11.88 -6.85 10.65
N ASN A 29 -10.89 -6.58 11.51
CA ASN A 29 -9.54 -7.10 11.36
C ASN A 29 -9.50 -8.64 11.39
N PHE A 30 -10.30 -9.30 12.25
CA PHE A 30 -10.43 -10.76 12.17
C PHE A 30 -11.00 -11.25 10.82
N GLY A 31 -12.07 -10.63 10.32
CA GLY A 31 -12.62 -10.97 9.02
C GLY A 31 -11.62 -10.78 7.89
N LEU A 32 -10.88 -9.67 7.89
CA LEU A 32 -9.85 -9.37 6.89
C LEU A 32 -8.67 -10.33 6.96
N THR A 33 -8.29 -10.79 8.16
CA THR A 33 -7.29 -11.85 8.33
C THR A 33 -7.68 -13.09 7.54
N VAL A 34 -8.92 -13.58 7.73
CA VAL A 34 -9.43 -14.77 7.06
C VAL A 34 -9.53 -14.55 5.55
N LEU A 35 -10.08 -13.42 5.12
CA LEU A 35 -10.27 -13.12 3.70
C LEU A 35 -8.95 -13.00 2.94
N HIS A 36 -7.95 -12.32 3.48
CA HIS A 36 -6.64 -12.23 2.84
C HIS A 36 -5.89 -13.56 2.88
N GLY A 37 -5.91 -14.26 4.03
CA GLY A 37 -5.25 -15.55 4.17
C GLY A 37 -5.83 -16.62 3.24
N ALA A 38 -7.16 -16.70 3.14
CA ALA A 38 -7.83 -17.64 2.23
C ALA A 38 -7.49 -17.37 0.77
N GLN A 39 -7.45 -16.09 0.34
CA GLN A 39 -7.04 -15.74 -1.01
C GLN A 39 -5.58 -16.10 -1.27
N ALA A 40 -4.68 -15.86 -0.30
CA ALA A 40 -3.26 -16.20 -0.44
C ALA A 40 -3.07 -17.71 -0.64
N ILE A 41 -3.74 -18.52 0.18
CA ILE A 41 -3.72 -19.99 0.06
C ILE A 41 -4.30 -20.44 -1.28
N ALA A 42 -5.44 -19.88 -1.69
CA ALA A 42 -6.07 -20.21 -2.96
C ALA A 42 -5.14 -19.93 -4.15
N VAL A 43 -4.46 -18.78 -4.17
CA VAL A 43 -3.48 -18.46 -5.22
C VAL A 43 -2.32 -19.46 -5.21
N LEU A 44 -1.76 -19.80 -4.04
CA LEU A 44 -0.64 -20.76 -3.97
C LEU A 44 -1.02 -22.17 -4.45
N VAL A 45 -2.24 -22.61 -4.18
CA VAL A 45 -2.72 -23.95 -4.55
C VAL A 45 -3.07 -24.03 -6.03
N LEU A 46 -3.61 -22.94 -6.59
CA LEU A 46 -4.22 -22.95 -7.93
C LEU A 46 -3.33 -22.36 -9.03
N ALA A 47 -2.31 -21.57 -8.69
CA ALA A 47 -1.49 -20.88 -9.69
C ALA A 47 -0.51 -21.82 -10.40
N THR A 48 -0.35 -21.62 -11.71
CA THR A 48 0.75 -22.21 -12.48
C THR A 48 2.12 -21.63 -12.07
N SER A 49 3.20 -22.22 -12.57
CA SER A 49 4.58 -21.79 -12.29
C SER A 49 5.04 -20.57 -13.11
N PHE A 50 4.13 -19.72 -13.59
CA PHE A 50 4.49 -18.55 -14.39
C PHE A 50 5.41 -17.60 -13.60
N SER A 51 6.46 -17.14 -14.26
CA SER A 51 7.47 -16.26 -13.67
C SER A 51 7.93 -15.20 -14.66
N ILE A 52 8.33 -14.04 -14.14
CA ILE A 52 8.86 -12.92 -14.92
C ILE A 52 10.35 -12.73 -14.60
N PRO A 53 11.25 -12.69 -15.60
CA PRO A 53 12.67 -12.52 -15.36
C PRO A 53 13.00 -11.07 -15.00
N VAL A 54 13.79 -10.90 -13.93
CA VAL A 54 14.46 -9.64 -13.60
C VAL A 54 15.79 -9.58 -14.36
N THR A 55 16.10 -8.43 -14.94
CA THR A 55 17.23 -8.26 -15.86
C THR A 55 18.20 -7.15 -15.43
N SER A 56 19.39 -7.13 -16.03
CA SER A 56 20.33 -6.00 -15.95
C SER A 56 20.87 -5.62 -17.32
N THR A 57 21.39 -4.40 -17.42
CA THR A 57 21.98 -3.82 -18.65
C THR A 57 23.22 -3.01 -18.25
N PHE A 58 24.22 -3.66 -17.65
CA PHE A 58 25.42 -2.96 -17.16
C PHE A 58 26.27 -2.43 -18.32
N PRO A 59 26.76 -1.17 -18.26
CA PRO A 59 27.58 -0.61 -19.34
C PRO A 59 28.85 -1.44 -19.62
N THR A 60 29.13 -1.68 -20.90
CA THR A 60 30.31 -2.45 -21.36
C THR A 60 31.34 -1.60 -22.11
N GLY A 61 31.17 -0.28 -22.10
CA GLY A 61 32.04 0.68 -22.81
C GLY A 61 31.97 2.08 -22.19
N PRO A 62 32.64 3.08 -22.80
CA PRO A 62 32.63 4.47 -22.31
C PRO A 62 31.22 5.07 -22.23
N PRO A 63 30.98 6.11 -21.38
CA PRO A 63 29.70 6.81 -21.31
C PRO A 63 29.20 7.27 -22.69
N GLY A 64 27.92 7.00 -22.99
CA GLY A 64 27.29 7.29 -24.29
C GLY A 64 27.34 6.13 -25.30
N SER A 65 28.03 5.03 -24.97
CA SER A 65 27.94 3.78 -25.77
C SER A 65 26.51 3.24 -25.80
N ALA A 66 26.18 2.48 -26.86
CA ALA A 66 24.89 1.80 -26.97
C ALA A 66 24.65 0.89 -25.75
N ALA A 67 23.41 0.88 -25.25
CA ALA A 67 23.04 -0.02 -24.16
C ALA A 67 23.17 -1.48 -24.63
N PRO A 68 23.82 -2.36 -23.84
CA PRO A 68 23.90 -3.77 -24.19
C PRO A 68 22.52 -4.43 -24.09
N ALA A 69 22.40 -5.61 -24.71
CA ALA A 69 21.22 -6.46 -24.53
C ALA A 69 21.03 -6.80 -23.05
N ALA A 70 19.77 -6.85 -22.61
CA ALA A 70 19.44 -7.20 -21.24
C ALA A 70 19.85 -8.64 -20.92
N SER A 71 20.56 -8.84 -19.81
CA SER A 71 20.90 -10.16 -19.27
C SER A 71 19.96 -10.51 -18.13
N LYS A 72 19.55 -11.77 -18.05
CA LYS A 72 18.72 -12.28 -16.96
C LYS A 72 19.55 -12.42 -15.68
N LEU A 73 18.98 -11.99 -14.55
CA LEU A 73 19.54 -12.20 -13.22
C LEU A 73 18.86 -13.38 -12.51
N PHE A 74 17.54 -13.30 -12.36
CA PHE A 74 16.72 -14.32 -11.69
C PHE A 74 15.26 -14.20 -12.12
N ASP A 75 14.43 -15.19 -11.78
CA ASP A 75 12.98 -15.16 -12.03
C ASP A 75 12.21 -14.83 -10.76
N VAL A 76 11.14 -14.07 -10.90
CA VAL A 76 10.14 -13.88 -9.84
C VAL A 76 8.91 -14.71 -10.19
N ALA A 77 8.63 -15.73 -9.38
CA ALA A 77 7.41 -16.52 -9.48
C ALA A 77 6.21 -15.66 -9.06
N VAL A 78 5.27 -15.44 -9.99
CA VAL A 78 4.21 -14.45 -9.80
C VAL A 78 3.18 -14.91 -8.77
N GLY A 79 2.78 -16.19 -8.78
CA GLY A 79 1.86 -16.75 -7.79
C GLY A 79 2.34 -16.56 -6.34
N PRO A 80 3.56 -16.99 -5.99
CA PRO A 80 4.15 -16.72 -4.68
C PRO A 80 4.24 -15.22 -4.33
N ALA A 81 4.60 -14.36 -5.28
CA ALA A 81 4.66 -12.91 -5.02
C ALA A 81 3.27 -12.32 -4.68
N ILE A 82 2.20 -12.81 -5.30
CA ILE A 82 0.82 -12.44 -4.94
C ILE A 82 0.48 -12.90 -3.52
N ALA A 83 0.80 -14.16 -3.21
CA ALA A 83 0.55 -14.71 -1.89
C ALA A 83 1.28 -13.92 -0.79
N VAL A 84 2.50 -13.44 -1.05
CA VAL A 84 3.26 -12.61 -0.11
C VAL A 84 2.48 -11.35 0.26
N PHE A 85 2.00 -10.54 -0.70
CA PHE A 85 1.31 -9.30 -0.32
C PHE A 85 -0.04 -9.55 0.36
N LEU A 86 -0.71 -10.67 0.06
CA LEU A 86 -1.94 -11.08 0.74
C LEU A 86 -1.66 -11.56 2.17
N PHE A 87 -0.61 -12.36 2.39
CA PHE A 87 -0.22 -12.81 3.73
C PHE A 87 0.28 -11.67 4.61
N LEU A 88 0.99 -10.68 4.05
CA LEU A 88 1.37 -9.48 4.78
C LEU A 88 0.14 -8.74 5.33
N ALA A 89 -0.90 -8.57 4.51
CA ALA A 89 -2.17 -7.99 4.95
C ALA A 89 -2.88 -8.86 6.00
N ALA A 90 -2.94 -10.17 5.78
CA ALA A 90 -3.55 -11.10 6.74
C ALA A 90 -2.84 -11.06 8.11
N LEU A 91 -1.50 -11.00 8.10
CA LEU A 91 -0.68 -10.91 9.31
C LEU A 91 -0.93 -9.60 10.06
N ASP A 92 -0.92 -8.46 9.37
CA ASP A 92 -1.18 -7.15 10.00
C ASP A 92 -2.57 -7.11 10.67
N HIS A 93 -3.59 -7.58 9.96
CA HIS A 93 -4.94 -7.68 10.50
C HIS A 93 -5.02 -8.66 11.68
N LEU A 94 -4.29 -9.78 11.64
CA LEU A 94 -4.26 -10.72 12.76
C LEU A 94 -3.60 -10.08 13.99
N LEU A 95 -2.48 -9.39 13.80
CA LEU A 95 -1.74 -8.71 14.86
C LEU A 95 -2.62 -7.64 15.51
N THR A 96 -3.25 -6.76 14.72
CA THR A 96 -4.13 -5.70 15.22
C THR A 96 -5.41 -6.23 15.88
N ALA A 97 -5.88 -7.42 15.50
CA ALA A 97 -7.02 -8.08 16.15
C ALA A 97 -6.66 -8.82 17.46
N THR A 98 -5.38 -9.16 17.65
CA THR A 98 -4.89 -10.03 18.73
C THR A 98 -3.81 -9.36 19.58
N VAL A 99 -2.53 -9.73 19.40
CA VAL A 99 -1.41 -9.39 20.28
C VAL A 99 -0.98 -7.92 20.16
N GLY A 100 -1.15 -7.31 18.99
CA GLY A 100 -0.85 -5.90 18.73
C GLY A 100 -2.03 -4.96 19.03
N ARG A 101 -3.17 -5.50 19.49
CA ARG A 101 -4.43 -4.75 19.60
C ARG A 101 -4.33 -3.54 20.54
N SER A 102 -3.72 -3.68 21.70
CA SER A 102 -3.61 -2.57 22.66
C SER A 102 -2.79 -1.40 22.08
N ILE A 103 -1.72 -1.71 21.35
CA ILE A 103 -0.88 -0.71 20.66
C ILE A 103 -1.69 -0.06 19.53
N TYR A 104 -2.41 -0.85 18.74
CA TYR A 104 -3.27 -0.38 17.66
C TYR A 104 -4.35 0.59 18.17
N GLU A 105 -5.09 0.22 19.21
CA GLU A 105 -6.15 1.07 19.76
C GLU A 105 -5.60 2.36 20.39
N ALA A 106 -4.47 2.30 21.08
CA ALA A 106 -3.79 3.47 21.62
C ALA A 106 -3.26 4.40 20.51
N ASP A 107 -2.84 3.85 19.38
CA ASP A 107 -2.45 4.61 18.20
C ASP A 107 -3.65 5.30 17.55
N LEU A 108 -4.75 4.58 17.34
CA LEU A 108 -5.95 5.16 16.72
C LEU A 108 -6.47 6.35 17.53
N LYS A 109 -6.48 6.24 18.87
CA LYS A 109 -6.84 7.35 19.76
C LYS A 109 -5.95 8.59 19.58
N ARG A 110 -4.70 8.40 19.17
CA ARG A 110 -3.75 9.47 18.83
C ARG A 110 -3.80 9.89 17.35
N GLY A 111 -4.77 9.39 16.59
CA GLY A 111 -4.96 9.74 15.18
C GLY A 111 -3.88 9.17 14.27
N ILE A 112 -3.27 8.05 14.66
CA ILE A 112 -2.23 7.38 13.89
C ILE A 112 -2.52 5.88 13.76
N ASN A 113 -2.06 5.25 12.69
CA ASN A 113 -2.04 3.80 12.57
C ASN A 113 -0.70 3.34 12.00
N ARG A 114 0.27 3.01 12.89
CA ARG A 114 1.60 2.57 12.44
C ARG A 114 1.57 1.20 11.74
N PHE A 115 0.64 0.33 12.11
CA PHE A 115 0.48 -1.01 11.53
C PHE A 115 0.18 -0.91 10.03
N ARG A 116 -0.81 -0.09 9.65
CA ARG A 116 -1.13 0.23 8.25
C ARG A 116 0.09 0.66 7.45
N TRP A 117 0.84 1.64 7.94
CA TRP A 117 1.95 2.20 7.15
C TRP A 117 3.12 1.22 7.02
N ILE A 118 3.37 0.41 8.04
CA ILE A 118 4.34 -0.68 7.96
C ILE A 118 3.87 -1.70 6.92
N GLU A 119 2.65 -2.22 7.03
CA GLU A 119 2.09 -3.20 6.09
C GLU A 119 2.12 -2.69 4.65
N TYR A 120 1.61 -1.48 4.40
CA TYR A 120 1.56 -0.89 3.05
C TYR A 120 2.95 -0.66 2.46
N SER A 121 3.97 -0.37 3.28
CA SER A 121 5.33 -0.16 2.78
C SER A 121 5.91 -1.43 2.15
N PHE A 122 5.46 -2.60 2.58
CA PHE A 122 5.86 -3.88 2.00
C PHE A 122 4.85 -4.36 0.94
N SER A 123 3.57 -4.49 1.30
CA SER A 123 2.59 -5.11 0.41
C SER A 123 2.31 -4.28 -0.84
N ALA A 124 2.07 -2.98 -0.70
CA ALA A 124 1.83 -2.10 -1.85
C ALA A 124 3.08 -2.01 -2.74
N THR A 125 4.28 -2.13 -2.16
CA THR A 125 5.54 -2.17 -2.92
C THR A 125 5.65 -3.44 -3.76
N VAL A 126 5.37 -4.62 -3.18
CA VAL A 126 5.32 -5.89 -3.93
C VAL A 126 4.28 -5.81 -5.04
N MET A 127 3.09 -5.27 -4.74
CA MET A 127 2.03 -5.08 -5.73
C MET A 127 2.48 -4.17 -6.88
N LEU A 128 3.11 -3.04 -6.59
CA LEU A 128 3.54 -2.08 -7.61
C LEU A 128 4.69 -2.61 -8.46
N VAL A 129 5.62 -3.37 -7.87
CA VAL A 129 6.67 -4.08 -8.62
C VAL A 129 6.06 -5.11 -9.56
N LEU A 130 5.09 -5.91 -9.09
CA LEU A 130 4.38 -6.85 -9.96
C LEU A 130 3.67 -6.13 -11.11
N ILE A 131 2.92 -5.05 -10.83
CA ILE A 131 2.30 -4.23 -11.89
C ILE A 131 3.39 -3.77 -12.87
N GLY A 132 4.50 -3.21 -12.39
CA GLY A 132 5.63 -2.80 -13.22
C GLY A 132 6.15 -3.91 -14.13
N PHE A 133 6.24 -5.15 -13.66
CA PHE A 133 6.65 -6.30 -14.47
C PHE A 133 5.70 -6.58 -15.64
N TYR A 134 4.38 -6.45 -15.45
CA TYR A 134 3.41 -6.57 -16.55
C TYR A 134 3.53 -5.45 -17.59
N PHE A 135 4.21 -4.35 -17.24
CA PHE A 135 4.56 -3.24 -18.12
C PHE A 135 6.03 -3.21 -18.52
N GLY A 136 6.77 -4.32 -18.35
CA GLY A 136 8.15 -4.45 -18.82
C GLY A 136 9.20 -3.75 -17.96
N LEU A 137 8.85 -3.23 -16.77
CA LEU A 137 9.80 -2.63 -15.83
C LEU A 137 10.58 -3.71 -15.05
N THR A 138 11.33 -4.56 -15.76
CA THR A 138 12.02 -5.72 -15.19
C THR A 138 13.51 -5.49 -14.91
N ASN A 139 14.07 -4.36 -15.33
CA ASN A 139 15.46 -4.01 -15.05
C ASN A 139 15.66 -3.75 -13.54
N ILE A 140 16.67 -4.38 -12.94
CA ILE A 140 16.93 -4.32 -11.50
C ILE A 140 17.09 -2.89 -10.97
N SER A 141 17.72 -1.99 -11.73
CA SER A 141 17.88 -0.58 -11.34
C SER A 141 16.54 0.13 -11.27
N THR A 142 15.64 -0.15 -12.23
CA THR A 142 14.27 0.38 -12.23
C THR A 142 13.46 -0.18 -11.06
N VAL A 143 13.58 -1.48 -10.78
CA VAL A 143 12.89 -2.13 -9.65
C VAL A 143 13.30 -1.49 -8.33
N ILE A 144 14.60 -1.27 -8.11
CA ILE A 144 15.11 -0.61 -6.89
C ILE A 144 14.53 0.81 -6.75
N ALA A 145 14.51 1.58 -7.85
CA ALA A 145 13.94 2.93 -7.83
C ALA A 145 12.44 2.93 -7.53
N VAL A 146 11.67 2.01 -8.11
CA VAL A 146 10.22 1.85 -7.84
C VAL A 146 9.98 1.47 -6.39
N ILE A 147 10.77 0.54 -5.83
CA ILE A 147 10.70 0.16 -4.42
C ILE A 147 10.93 1.38 -3.52
N GLY A 148 12.02 2.12 -3.76
CA GLY A 148 12.35 3.31 -2.97
C GLY A 148 11.26 4.37 -3.03
N ALA A 149 10.75 4.67 -4.23
CA ALA A 149 9.70 5.67 -4.43
C ALA A 149 8.39 5.28 -3.74
N ASN A 150 7.95 4.02 -3.85
CA ASN A 150 6.71 3.57 -3.21
C ASN A 150 6.84 3.52 -1.69
N VAL A 151 7.95 3.03 -1.15
CA VAL A 151 8.20 3.05 0.30
C VAL A 151 8.20 4.49 0.81
N ALA A 152 8.88 5.40 0.11
CA ALA A 152 8.90 6.83 0.48
C ALA A 152 7.48 7.43 0.50
N MET A 153 6.65 7.15 -0.51
CA MET A 153 5.25 7.59 -0.52
C MET A 153 4.50 7.14 0.75
N ILE A 154 4.62 5.87 1.12
CA ILE A 154 3.95 5.32 2.31
C ILE A 154 4.47 5.98 3.59
N LEU A 155 5.79 6.14 3.73
CA LEU A 155 6.39 6.81 4.89
C LEU A 155 5.98 8.29 5.00
N PHE A 156 5.75 8.98 3.88
CA PHE A 156 5.19 10.32 3.89
C PHE A 156 3.73 10.35 4.36
N GLY A 157 2.93 9.32 4.07
CA GLY A 157 1.61 9.15 4.68
C GLY A 157 1.69 8.96 6.19
N TRP A 158 2.63 8.14 6.67
CA TRP A 158 2.90 8.04 8.10
C TRP A 158 3.32 9.39 8.71
N LEU A 159 4.21 10.11 8.04
CA LEU A 159 4.66 11.42 8.50
C LEU A 159 3.51 12.45 8.52
N GLN A 160 2.59 12.38 7.56
CA GLN A 160 1.37 13.19 7.54
C GLN A 160 0.55 12.99 8.82
N GLU A 161 0.40 11.75 9.29
CA GLU A 161 -0.29 11.48 10.56
C GLU A 161 0.49 11.99 11.77
N ARG A 162 1.81 11.74 11.79
CA ARG A 162 2.69 12.16 12.89
C ARG A 162 2.75 13.67 13.09
N MET A 163 2.74 14.44 11.99
CA MET A 163 2.83 15.89 12.03
C MET A 163 1.49 16.59 12.26
N ASN A 164 0.38 15.84 12.27
CA ASN A 164 -0.96 16.40 12.42
C ASN A 164 -1.75 15.63 13.50
N PRO A 165 -1.30 15.66 14.77
CA PRO A 165 -2.02 15.01 15.86
C PRO A 165 -3.42 15.60 16.06
N PRO A 166 -4.34 14.88 16.71
CA PRO A 166 -5.61 15.44 17.16
C PRO A 166 -5.41 16.67 18.06
N GLY A 167 -6.34 17.63 17.99
CA GLY A 167 -6.26 18.89 18.74
C GLY A 167 -5.27 19.93 18.23
N ARG A 168 -4.60 19.67 17.09
CA ARG A 168 -3.76 20.66 16.41
C ARG A 168 -4.54 21.92 16.03
N THR A 169 -3.89 23.07 16.12
CA THR A 169 -4.42 24.37 15.69
C THR A 169 -4.32 24.58 14.18
N GLU A 170 -3.33 23.97 13.55
CA GLU A 170 -3.08 24.06 12.11
C GLU A 170 -2.85 22.68 11.50
N THR A 171 -3.12 22.53 10.20
CA THR A 171 -2.88 21.28 9.46
C THR A 171 -1.85 21.53 8.36
N THR A 172 -0.70 20.87 8.44
CA THR A 172 0.27 20.84 7.34
C THR A 172 -0.07 19.72 6.37
N MET A 173 -0.02 20.00 5.06
CA MET A 173 -0.19 19.02 3.99
C MET A 173 1.13 18.75 3.25
N MET A 174 2.27 19.25 3.75
CA MET A 174 3.55 19.06 3.07
C MET A 174 3.93 17.58 2.93
N PRO A 175 3.84 16.72 3.98
CA PRO A 175 4.13 15.30 3.82
C PRO A 175 3.22 14.63 2.78
N PHE A 176 1.92 14.95 2.78
CA PHE A 176 0.98 14.44 1.78
C PHE A 176 1.43 14.75 0.34
N TRP A 177 1.87 15.98 0.05
CA TRP A 177 2.33 16.35 -1.28
C TRP A 177 3.66 15.73 -1.66
N PHE A 178 4.60 15.57 -0.73
CA PHE A 178 5.84 14.82 -0.97
C PHE A 178 5.57 13.35 -1.25
N GLY A 179 4.64 12.75 -0.50
CA GLY A 179 4.17 11.40 -0.76
C GLY A 179 3.50 11.28 -2.14
N THR A 180 2.70 12.26 -2.52
CA THR A 180 2.07 12.31 -3.86
C THR A 180 3.10 12.35 -4.98
N LEU A 181 4.13 13.20 -4.85
CA LEU A 181 5.22 13.28 -5.83
C LEU A 181 5.97 11.94 -5.97
N ALA A 182 6.36 11.34 -4.82
CA ALA A 182 7.03 10.04 -4.81
C ALA A 182 6.14 8.93 -5.40
N GLY A 183 4.86 8.92 -5.06
CA GLY A 183 3.88 7.92 -5.48
C GLY A 183 3.53 7.98 -6.97
N ILE A 184 3.53 9.16 -7.58
CA ILE A 184 3.24 9.33 -9.01
C ILE A 184 4.38 8.81 -9.90
N ALA A 185 5.63 8.88 -9.45
CA ALA A 185 6.79 8.56 -10.28
C ALA A 185 6.77 7.13 -10.88
N PRO A 186 6.48 6.05 -10.12
CA PRO A 186 6.32 4.72 -10.70
C PRO A 186 5.16 4.62 -11.70
N TRP A 187 4.04 5.29 -11.44
CA TRP A 187 2.89 5.28 -12.36
C TRP A 187 3.23 5.96 -13.68
N VAL A 188 4.00 7.06 -13.65
CA VAL A 188 4.50 7.69 -14.89
C VAL A 188 5.38 6.72 -15.68
N ALA A 189 6.30 6.00 -15.02
CA ALA A 189 7.14 4.99 -15.70
C ALA A 189 6.30 3.87 -16.33
N ILE A 190 5.27 3.40 -15.63
CA ILE A 190 4.30 2.42 -16.14
C ILE A 190 3.53 2.98 -17.34
N THR A 191 3.01 4.21 -17.26
CA THR A 191 2.27 4.87 -18.35
C THR A 191 3.14 5.06 -19.60
N VAL A 192 4.40 5.43 -19.44
CA VAL A 192 5.36 5.54 -20.56
C VAL A 192 5.49 4.20 -21.29
N ASN A 193 5.60 3.09 -20.56
CA ASN A 193 5.70 1.76 -21.16
C ASN A 193 4.37 1.30 -21.77
N LEU A 194 3.23 1.61 -21.14
CA LEU A 194 1.89 1.35 -21.70
C LEU A 194 1.72 2.06 -23.06
N VAL A 195 2.06 3.34 -23.15
CA VAL A 195 1.93 4.14 -24.38
C VAL A 195 2.94 3.73 -25.45
N GLY A 196 4.16 3.36 -25.04
CA GLY A 196 5.21 2.90 -25.96
C GLY A 196 5.01 1.48 -26.50
N SER A 197 4.15 0.68 -25.85
CA SER A 197 3.89 -0.71 -26.25
C SER A 197 2.95 -0.80 -27.45
N LYS A 198 3.33 -1.56 -28.48
CA LYS A 198 2.49 -1.79 -29.67
C LYS A 198 1.27 -2.66 -29.38
N THR A 199 1.41 -3.59 -28.45
CA THR A 199 0.38 -4.55 -28.05
C THR A 199 0.44 -4.74 -26.55
N VAL A 200 -0.70 -4.60 -25.88
CA VAL A 200 -0.84 -4.84 -24.43
C VAL A 200 -2.07 -5.70 -24.22
N PRO A 201 -1.98 -6.84 -23.51
CA PRO A 201 -3.13 -7.69 -23.24
C PRO A 201 -4.24 -6.92 -22.51
N GLY A 202 -5.51 -7.16 -22.86
CA GLY A 202 -6.64 -6.43 -22.29
C GLY A 202 -6.72 -6.50 -20.76
N PHE A 203 -6.39 -7.64 -20.16
CA PHE A 203 -6.37 -7.78 -18.69
C PHE A 203 -5.28 -6.92 -18.03
N VAL A 204 -4.15 -6.67 -18.71
CA VAL A 204 -3.07 -5.81 -18.21
C VAL A 204 -3.52 -4.34 -18.23
N ILE A 205 -4.28 -3.94 -19.24
CA ILE A 205 -4.94 -2.61 -19.27
C ILE A 205 -5.96 -2.51 -18.13
N GLY A 206 -6.74 -3.57 -17.88
CA GLY A 206 -7.65 -3.67 -16.74
C GLY A 206 -6.96 -3.48 -15.39
N ILE A 207 -5.81 -4.16 -15.18
CA ILE A 207 -4.96 -4.00 -13.99
C ILE A 207 -4.55 -2.54 -13.85
N TYR A 208 -3.99 -1.93 -14.89
CA TYR A 208 -3.55 -0.54 -14.85
C TYR A 208 -4.69 0.41 -14.49
N ALA A 209 -5.82 0.35 -15.19
CA ALA A 209 -6.92 1.28 -14.96
C ALA A 209 -7.51 1.13 -13.56
N SER A 210 -7.78 -0.11 -13.12
CA SER A 210 -8.39 -0.37 -11.82
C SER A 210 -7.47 -0.01 -10.66
N LEU A 211 -6.19 -0.39 -10.70
CA LEU A 211 -5.25 -0.13 -9.62
C LEU A 211 -4.80 1.33 -9.59
N LEU A 212 -4.73 2.03 -10.72
CA LEU A 212 -4.45 3.48 -10.74
C LEU A 212 -5.56 4.25 -10.00
N ILE A 213 -6.83 3.95 -10.30
CA ILE A 213 -7.97 4.58 -9.63
C ILE A 213 -7.94 4.30 -8.12
N LEU A 214 -7.71 3.06 -7.73
CA LEU A 214 -7.65 2.69 -6.32
C LEU A 214 -6.49 3.37 -5.61
N PHE A 215 -5.31 3.44 -6.23
CA PHE A 215 -4.13 4.11 -5.69
C PHE A 215 -4.40 5.59 -5.39
N PHE A 216 -5.00 6.32 -6.32
CA PHE A 216 -5.42 7.71 -6.06
C PHE A 216 -6.50 7.81 -4.98
N THR A 217 -7.36 6.79 -4.85
CA THR A 217 -8.39 6.76 -3.81
C THR A 217 -7.78 6.60 -2.40
N PHE A 218 -6.65 5.90 -2.24
CA PHE A 218 -5.91 5.89 -0.96
C PHE A 218 -5.40 7.29 -0.59
N GLY A 219 -4.84 8.02 -1.57
CA GLY A 219 -4.42 9.41 -1.39
C GLY A 219 -5.61 10.33 -1.06
N LEU A 220 -6.71 10.20 -1.80
CA LEU A 220 -7.93 10.94 -1.57
C LEU A 220 -8.50 10.70 -0.16
N ASN A 221 -8.47 9.46 0.33
CA ASN A 221 -8.88 9.12 1.69
C ASN A 221 -8.11 9.95 2.74
N GLN A 222 -6.77 10.00 2.62
CA GLN A 222 -5.93 10.79 3.51
C GLN A 222 -6.22 12.29 3.38
N TRP A 223 -6.35 12.77 2.13
CA TRP A 223 -6.60 14.17 1.86
C TRP A 223 -7.92 14.63 2.45
N LEU A 224 -9.01 13.88 2.26
CA LEU A 224 -10.33 14.18 2.84
C LEU A 224 -10.30 14.15 4.37
N GLN A 225 -9.54 13.22 4.98
CA GLN A 225 -9.34 13.13 6.42
C GLN A 225 -8.67 14.39 6.99
N TYR A 226 -7.56 14.83 6.40
CA TYR A 226 -6.85 16.01 6.89
C TYR A 226 -7.51 17.32 6.49
N ARG A 227 -8.33 17.34 5.44
CA ARG A 227 -9.20 18.47 5.10
C ARG A 227 -10.50 18.50 5.91
N GLY A 228 -10.84 17.44 6.64
CA GLY A 228 -12.07 17.36 7.43
C GLY A 228 -13.34 17.50 6.57
N ILE A 229 -13.38 16.88 5.40
CA ILE A 229 -14.49 17.03 4.44
C ILE A 229 -15.51 15.89 4.63
N GLY A 230 -16.79 16.24 4.79
CA GLY A 230 -17.87 15.25 4.87
C GLY A 230 -17.71 14.25 6.03
N LYS A 231 -17.84 12.96 5.72
CA LYS A 231 -17.70 11.87 6.72
C LYS A 231 -16.27 11.71 7.24
N TRP A 232 -15.26 12.25 6.54
CA TRP A 232 -13.84 12.15 6.93
C TRP A 232 -13.43 13.11 8.05
N LYS A 233 -14.36 13.92 8.57
CA LYS A 233 -14.19 14.59 9.88
C LYS A 233 -14.01 13.59 11.02
N ASP A 234 -14.48 12.36 10.83
CA ASP A 234 -14.38 11.23 11.75
C ASP A 234 -13.16 10.37 11.36
N TYR A 235 -12.13 10.33 12.23
CA TYR A 235 -10.90 9.59 11.97
C TYR A 235 -11.17 8.08 11.78
N ALA A 236 -12.03 7.49 12.61
CA ALA A 236 -12.35 6.07 12.51
C ALA A 236 -13.10 5.72 11.22
N TYR A 237 -13.79 6.68 10.58
CA TYR A 237 -14.33 6.50 9.25
C TYR A 237 -13.21 6.35 8.20
N GLY A 238 -12.21 7.25 8.22
CA GLY A 238 -11.04 7.17 7.33
C GLY A 238 -10.25 5.87 7.50
N GLU A 239 -10.08 5.42 8.75
CA GLU A 239 -9.51 4.11 9.10
C GLU A 239 -10.28 2.97 8.42
N LYS A 240 -11.61 2.96 8.55
CA LYS A 240 -12.45 1.92 7.95
C LYS A 240 -12.39 1.94 6.42
N VAL A 241 -12.30 3.12 5.80
CA VAL A 241 -12.12 3.24 4.35
C VAL A 241 -10.79 2.61 3.93
N TYR A 242 -9.69 2.82 4.66
CA TYR A 242 -8.43 2.15 4.36
C TYR A 242 -8.53 0.63 4.38
N LEU A 243 -9.21 0.06 5.37
CA LEU A 243 -9.43 -1.40 5.46
C LEU A 243 -10.16 -1.93 4.22
N VAL A 244 -11.22 -1.23 3.78
CA VAL A 244 -12.00 -1.61 2.59
C VAL A 244 -11.17 -1.48 1.32
N LEU A 245 -10.46 -0.36 1.15
CA LEU A 245 -9.61 -0.14 -0.02
C LEU A 245 -8.48 -1.17 -0.10
N SER A 246 -7.86 -1.54 1.02
CA SER A 246 -6.83 -2.58 1.10
C SER A 246 -7.35 -3.92 0.60
N LEU A 247 -8.51 -4.35 1.12
CA LEU A 247 -9.15 -5.59 0.68
C LEU A 247 -9.43 -5.57 -0.82
N ILE A 248 -10.10 -4.52 -1.31
CA ILE A 248 -10.51 -4.42 -2.72
C ILE A 248 -9.29 -4.40 -3.64
N ALA A 249 -8.30 -3.55 -3.37
CA ALA A 249 -7.12 -3.41 -4.23
C ALA A 249 -6.27 -4.69 -4.29
N LYS A 250 -6.01 -5.30 -3.13
CA LYS A 250 -5.23 -6.55 -3.06
C LYS A 250 -5.96 -7.71 -3.76
N SER A 251 -7.27 -7.84 -3.53
CA SER A 251 -8.08 -8.89 -4.15
C SER A 251 -8.18 -8.68 -5.66
N LEU A 252 -8.47 -7.46 -6.11
CA LEU A 252 -8.55 -7.15 -7.55
C LEU A 252 -7.25 -7.40 -8.28
N LEU A 253 -6.10 -7.00 -7.71
CA LEU A 253 -4.81 -7.28 -8.34
C LEU A 253 -4.53 -8.78 -8.40
N ALA A 254 -4.72 -9.48 -7.27
CA ALA A 254 -4.48 -10.92 -7.18
C ALA A 254 -5.26 -11.68 -8.24
N TRP A 255 -6.57 -11.44 -8.34
CA TRP A 255 -7.45 -12.22 -9.22
C TRP A 255 -7.39 -11.79 -10.68
N GLN A 256 -7.10 -10.51 -10.99
CA GLN A 256 -6.84 -10.10 -12.37
C GLN A 256 -5.54 -10.71 -12.91
N ILE A 257 -4.47 -10.73 -12.11
CA ILE A 257 -3.23 -11.41 -12.51
C ILE A 257 -3.47 -12.92 -12.60
N PHE A 258 -4.18 -13.49 -11.62
CA PHE A 258 -4.46 -14.93 -11.62
C PHE A 258 -5.18 -15.36 -12.90
N GLY A 259 -6.31 -14.74 -13.21
CA GLY A 259 -7.08 -15.08 -14.41
C GLY A 259 -6.36 -14.75 -15.73
N GLY A 260 -5.47 -13.76 -15.73
CA GLY A 260 -4.75 -13.33 -16.93
C GLY A 260 -3.50 -14.14 -17.26
N SER A 261 -2.83 -14.74 -16.27
CA SER A 261 -1.54 -15.41 -16.49
C SER A 261 -1.23 -16.61 -15.59
N LEU A 262 -2.04 -16.90 -14.58
CA LEU A 262 -1.78 -18.01 -13.64
C LEU A 262 -2.82 -19.13 -13.69
N ALA A 263 -3.99 -18.91 -14.30
CA ALA A 263 -4.96 -19.95 -14.56
C ALA A 263 -4.38 -20.94 -15.59
N GLY A 264 -4.43 -22.24 -15.26
CA GLY A 264 -4.03 -23.33 -16.15
C GLY A 264 -5.06 -23.62 -17.24
#